data_AF-A0A2S5A5K1-F1
#
_entry.id   AF-A0A2S5A5K1-F1
#
_cell.length_a   1.000
_cell.length_b   1.000
_cell.length_c   1.000
_cell.angle_alpha   90.00
_cell.angle_beta   90.00
_cell.angle_gamma   90.00
#
_symmetry.space_group_name_H-M   'P 1'
#
loop_
_entity.id
_entity.type
_entity.pdbx_description
1 polymer ?
#
loop_
_entity_poly.entity_id
_entity_poly.type
_entity_poly.pdbx_seq_one_letter_code
_entity_poly.pdbx_strand_id
1 'polypeptide(L)'
;MNIKHTSFVLLISLSVNTLFAQKDGYWDKERATKKEIIVSARDRFIFKTEELPVGTTEVVYRITLLDQNQEMANSLVSVLKSIPDPTGISQGSAGAVFLLSKISGEDKCKYAIFSNEISASDYQKNGTTTKACYEQNVPVSQDAKGLSVDKSLCILPNSNAMWFGFESKNWIMNQKIVLEVVPWVNTRLSRGWNLENRKLILNQCKTTDLAKKLINPDDFCVCVLDKLQKEYKFQEFQKLLTVEKSKAYTDFGNSCLKEIGTSDKIYSDLRNQAANLVQQGKYAEAIDKIGIIVIYGKANPLDFNTLGYSYLMTKQYAKAIKTLKEGEKIDDSELLIQMNLAHAYLLNNDFKSAKLIYKKYQSQNVTDSISWTQKVKSDFETFQKAGLPSDNFKRVLKLLE
;
A
#
# COMPACT_ATOMS: atom_id res chain seq x y z
N MET A 1 28.09 37.98 55.99
CA MET A 1 28.03 36.56 55.61
C MET A 1 26.56 36.18 55.55
N ASN A 2 25.93 36.23 54.37
CA ASN A 2 24.51 35.95 54.18
C ASN A 2 24.36 35.03 52.97
N ILE A 3 24.15 33.75 53.23
CA ILE A 3 24.02 32.71 52.20
C ILE A 3 22.56 32.72 51.73
N LYS A 4 22.35 33.09 50.46
CA LYS A 4 21.05 32.96 49.79
C LYS A 4 20.80 31.49 49.48
N HIS A 5 19.70 30.95 49.99
CA HIS A 5 19.18 29.64 49.58
C HIS A 5 18.64 29.72 48.14
N THR A 6 19.39 29.19 47.19
CA THR A 6 18.89 28.85 45.85
C THR A 6 18.30 27.45 45.89
N SER A 7 16.97 27.34 45.79
CA SER A 7 16.29 26.07 45.57
C SER A 7 16.36 25.72 44.09
N PHE A 8 17.09 24.66 43.75
CA PHE A 8 17.15 24.11 42.39
C PHE A 8 16.07 23.04 42.23
N VAL A 9 14.96 23.39 41.59
CA VAL A 9 13.91 22.42 41.25
C VAL A 9 14.32 21.71 39.96
N LEU A 10 14.76 20.45 40.09
CA LEU A 10 15.07 19.56 38.98
C LEU A 10 13.75 18.96 38.45
N LEU A 11 13.17 19.54 37.40
CA LEU A 11 12.05 18.97 36.67
C LEU A 11 12.56 17.85 35.73
N ILE A 12 12.49 16.60 36.19
CA ILE A 12 12.71 15.42 35.34
C ILE A 12 11.43 15.18 34.54
N SER A 13 11.43 15.58 33.27
CA SER A 13 10.37 15.22 32.33
C SER A 13 10.56 13.77 31.86
N LEU A 14 9.93 12.83 32.57
CA LEU A 14 9.72 11.47 32.07
C LEU A 14 8.69 11.54 30.93
N SER A 15 9.19 11.73 29.71
CA SER A 15 8.42 11.45 28.49
C SER A 15 8.30 9.94 28.33
N VAL A 16 7.26 9.38 28.96
CA VAL A 16 6.85 7.99 28.72
C VAL A 16 6.23 7.96 27.32
N ASN A 17 7.05 7.70 26.31
CA ASN A 17 6.55 7.28 25.00
C ASN A 17 5.87 5.92 25.21
N THR A 18 4.57 5.95 25.48
CA THR A 18 3.74 4.76 25.35
C THR A 18 3.65 4.44 23.87
N LEU A 19 4.66 3.73 23.35
CA LEU A 19 4.53 2.96 22.13
C LEU A 19 3.51 1.85 22.44
N PHE A 20 2.22 2.17 22.39
CA PHE A 20 1.21 1.14 22.20
C PHE A 20 1.49 0.54 20.83
N ALA A 21 2.21 -0.58 20.81
CA ALA A 21 2.29 -1.42 19.63
C ALA A 21 0.84 -1.68 19.20
N GLN A 22 0.49 -1.21 18.00
CA GLN A 22 -0.84 -1.37 17.45
C GLN A 22 -1.12 -2.88 17.39
N LYS A 23 -2.12 -3.36 18.12
CA LYS A 23 -2.48 -4.78 18.12
C LYS A 23 -3.00 -5.14 16.73
N ASP A 24 -2.16 -5.78 15.93
CA ASP A 24 -2.45 -6.13 14.53
C ASP A 24 -3.46 -7.28 14.36
N GLY A 25 -4.12 -7.71 15.45
CA GLY A 25 -5.12 -8.78 15.43
C GLY A 25 -5.81 -9.01 16.77
N TYR A 26 -6.59 -10.09 16.83
CA TYR A 26 -7.34 -10.50 18.01
C TYR A 26 -7.53 -12.02 18.07
N TRP A 27 -7.65 -12.58 19.28
CA TRP A 27 -8.12 -13.95 19.48
C TRP A 27 -9.62 -14.03 19.20
N ASP A 28 -10.00 -14.80 18.20
CA ASP A 28 -11.38 -14.97 17.78
C ASP A 28 -12.07 -16.02 18.65
N LYS A 29 -12.88 -15.51 19.58
CA LYS A 29 -13.55 -16.30 20.62
C LYS A 29 -14.89 -16.86 20.14
N GLU A 30 -15.46 -16.26 19.09
CA GLU A 30 -16.75 -16.69 18.53
C GLU A 30 -16.56 -17.91 17.63
N ARG A 31 -15.44 -17.96 16.92
CA ARG A 31 -15.05 -19.07 16.03
C ARG A 31 -14.03 -20.01 16.70
N ALA A 32 -14.06 -20.08 18.03
CA ALA A 32 -13.29 -21.04 18.79
C ALA A 32 -13.92 -22.44 18.69
N THR A 33 -13.11 -23.46 18.49
CA THR A 33 -13.54 -24.86 18.59
C THR A 33 -13.51 -25.28 20.06
N LYS A 34 -14.60 -25.85 20.58
CA LYS A 34 -14.60 -26.66 21.80
C LYS A 34 -15.31 -27.98 21.52
N LYS A 35 -14.62 -29.10 21.75
CA LYS A 35 -15.19 -30.45 21.59
C LYS A 35 -14.83 -31.30 22.80
N GLU A 36 -15.80 -32.09 23.26
CA GLU A 36 -15.62 -33.08 24.33
C GLU A 36 -16.00 -34.45 23.79
N ILE A 37 -15.10 -35.43 23.89
CA ILE A 37 -15.34 -36.79 23.37
C ILE A 37 -14.90 -37.84 24.35
N ILE A 38 -15.69 -38.91 24.41
CA ILE A 38 -15.36 -40.15 25.12
C ILE A 38 -14.76 -41.13 24.11
N VAL A 39 -13.55 -41.61 24.39
CA VAL A 39 -12.77 -42.43 23.48
C VAL A 39 -12.56 -43.78 24.13
N SER A 40 -12.88 -44.86 23.41
CA SER A 40 -12.67 -46.21 23.87
C SER A 40 -11.21 -46.64 23.80
N ALA A 41 -10.86 -47.62 24.63
CA ALA A 41 -9.49 -48.12 24.76
C ALA A 41 -8.92 -48.53 23.39
N ARG A 42 -7.72 -48.02 23.07
CA ARG A 42 -6.95 -48.29 21.83
C ARG A 42 -7.56 -47.76 20.52
N ASP A 43 -8.66 -47.02 20.56
CA ASP A 43 -9.23 -46.41 19.36
C ASP A 43 -8.43 -45.19 18.90
N ARG A 44 -8.45 -44.97 17.58
CA ARG A 44 -7.96 -43.75 16.93
C ARG A 44 -9.14 -42.96 16.40
N PHE A 45 -9.13 -41.66 16.67
CA PHE A 45 -10.17 -40.76 16.21
C PHE A 45 -9.56 -39.45 15.71
N ILE A 46 -10.31 -38.75 14.86
CA ILE A 46 -9.94 -37.48 14.25
C ILE A 46 -10.97 -36.41 14.59
N PHE A 47 -10.51 -35.22 14.98
CA PHE A 47 -11.34 -34.02 15.06
C PHE A 47 -10.92 -32.98 14.04
N LYS A 48 -11.87 -32.60 13.19
CA LYS A 48 -11.78 -31.37 12.42
C LYS A 48 -12.15 -30.19 13.33
N THR A 49 -11.36 -29.13 13.31
CA THR A 49 -11.73 -27.86 13.94
C THR A 49 -12.88 -27.20 13.20
N GLU A 50 -13.56 -26.24 13.85
CA GLU A 50 -14.37 -25.26 13.13
C GLU A 50 -13.52 -24.52 12.10
N GLU A 51 -14.17 -23.94 11.09
CA GLU A 51 -13.43 -23.24 10.04
C GLU A 51 -12.67 -22.03 10.58
N LEU A 52 -11.36 -22.06 10.44
CA LEU A 52 -10.45 -20.98 10.79
C LEU A 52 -10.81 -19.74 9.97
N PRO A 53 -10.97 -18.58 10.62
CA PRO A 53 -11.26 -17.32 9.94
C PRO A 53 -10.22 -16.96 8.87
N VAL A 54 -10.66 -16.27 7.82
CA VAL A 54 -9.73 -15.60 6.89
C VAL A 54 -8.82 -14.67 7.67
N GLY A 55 -7.52 -14.70 7.38
CA GLY A 55 -6.51 -13.91 8.08
C GLY A 55 -6.04 -14.50 9.41
N THR A 56 -6.36 -15.77 9.69
CA THR A 56 -5.74 -16.50 10.81
C THR A 56 -4.23 -16.62 10.58
N THR A 57 -3.44 -16.07 11.49
CA THR A 57 -1.97 -16.17 11.45
C THR A 57 -1.41 -17.01 12.58
N GLU A 58 -2.18 -17.22 13.63
CA GLU A 58 -1.79 -18.04 14.77
C GLU A 58 -2.98 -18.82 15.29
N VAL A 59 -2.71 -19.92 15.98
CA VAL A 59 -3.72 -20.73 16.66
C VAL A 59 -3.15 -21.14 18.00
N VAL A 60 -3.93 -21.00 19.07
CA VAL A 60 -3.64 -21.68 20.33
C VAL A 60 -4.61 -22.83 20.50
N TYR A 61 -4.10 -23.96 20.94
CA TYR A 61 -4.94 -25.07 21.34
C TYR A 61 -4.61 -25.54 22.75
N ARG A 62 -5.60 -26.18 23.36
CA ARG A 62 -5.51 -26.85 24.64
C ARG A 62 -6.19 -28.21 24.56
N ILE A 63 -5.47 -29.22 25.01
CA ILE A 63 -5.92 -30.60 25.16
C ILE A 63 -5.93 -30.90 26.65
N THR A 64 -7.02 -31.44 27.15
CA THR A 64 -7.14 -31.87 28.55
C THR A 64 -7.86 -33.20 28.60
N LEU A 65 -7.23 -34.18 29.23
CA LEU A 65 -7.85 -35.47 29.53
C LEU A 65 -8.50 -35.35 30.90
N LEU A 66 -9.73 -35.81 30.98
CA LEU A 66 -10.56 -35.79 32.17
C LEU A 66 -11.03 -37.22 32.46
N ASP A 67 -11.16 -37.52 33.74
CA ASP A 67 -11.91 -38.70 34.18
C ASP A 67 -13.41 -38.48 33.86
N GLN A 68 -14.20 -39.55 33.70
CA GLN A 68 -15.59 -39.44 33.22
C GLN A 68 -16.47 -38.46 34.00
N ASN A 69 -16.23 -38.31 35.30
CA ASN A 69 -17.00 -37.44 36.20
C ASN A 69 -16.38 -36.05 36.39
N GLN A 70 -15.25 -35.75 35.75
CA GLN A 70 -14.59 -34.45 35.84
C GLN A 70 -15.11 -33.47 34.78
N GLU A 71 -15.18 -32.20 35.18
CA GLU A 71 -15.51 -31.08 34.31
C GLU A 71 -14.42 -30.01 34.40
N MET A 72 -14.21 -29.27 33.31
CA MET A 72 -13.25 -28.17 33.32
C MET A 72 -13.79 -26.97 34.08
N ALA A 73 -13.01 -26.46 35.03
CA ALA A 73 -13.37 -25.25 35.78
C ALA A 73 -13.35 -23.96 34.92
N ASN A 74 -12.48 -23.88 33.92
CA ASN A 74 -12.32 -22.70 33.04
C ASN A 74 -12.09 -23.12 31.59
N SER A 75 -12.59 -22.34 30.63
CA SER A 75 -12.35 -22.52 29.18
C SER A 75 -11.08 -21.80 28.70
N LEU A 76 -10.51 -22.22 27.57
CA LEU A 76 -9.36 -21.56 26.96
C LEU A 76 -9.68 -20.10 26.60
N VAL A 77 -10.90 -19.85 26.13
CA VAL A 77 -11.42 -18.50 25.88
C VAL A 77 -11.43 -17.64 27.14
N SER A 78 -11.83 -18.19 28.30
CA SER A 78 -11.82 -17.45 29.58
C SER A 78 -10.40 -17.15 30.05
N VAL A 79 -9.45 -18.08 29.87
CA VAL A 79 -8.03 -17.85 30.18
C VAL A 79 -7.48 -16.72 29.31
N LEU A 80 -7.72 -16.76 27.99
CA LEU A 80 -7.28 -15.71 27.07
C LEU A 80 -7.88 -14.32 27.39
N LYS A 81 -9.10 -14.25 27.95
CA LYS A 81 -9.69 -12.98 28.43
C LYS A 81 -8.96 -12.40 29.64
N SER A 82 -8.34 -13.25 30.46
CA SER A 82 -7.66 -12.84 31.69
C SER A 82 -6.21 -12.37 31.48
N ILE A 83 -5.66 -12.54 30.27
CA ILE A 83 -4.28 -12.16 29.94
C ILE A 83 -4.27 -10.71 29.43
N PRO A 84 -3.59 -9.76 30.11
CA PRO A 84 -3.59 -8.34 29.74
C PRO A 84 -3.06 -8.07 28.32
N ASP A 85 -2.08 -8.85 27.87
CA ASP A 85 -1.61 -8.86 26.48
C ASP A 85 -1.38 -10.29 25.98
N PRO A 86 -2.31 -10.85 25.19
CA PRO A 86 -2.24 -12.23 24.78
C PRO A 86 -1.48 -12.43 23.45
N THR A 87 -0.78 -11.40 22.93
CA THR A 87 -0.04 -11.43 21.66
C THR A 87 1.24 -12.31 21.71
N GLY A 88 1.81 -12.51 22.90
CA GLY A 88 3.04 -13.29 23.09
C GLY A 88 2.84 -14.80 23.29
N ILE A 89 1.60 -15.28 23.34
CA ILE A 89 1.28 -16.66 23.75
C ILE A 89 1.81 -17.70 22.75
N SER A 90 1.88 -17.34 21.47
CA SER A 90 2.40 -18.19 20.38
C SER A 90 3.92 -18.11 20.18
N GLN A 91 4.60 -17.21 20.89
CA GLN A 91 6.01 -16.89 20.63
C GLN A 91 7.01 -17.80 21.39
N GLY A 92 6.54 -18.70 22.26
CA GLY A 92 7.40 -19.66 22.95
C GLY A 92 6.67 -20.55 23.95
N SER A 93 7.35 -21.61 24.41
CA SER A 93 6.81 -22.63 25.33
C SER A 93 6.43 -22.08 26.71
N ALA A 94 7.07 -20.99 27.18
CA ALA A 94 6.77 -20.39 28.48
C ALA A 94 5.37 -19.72 28.56
N GLY A 95 4.86 -19.20 27.45
CA GLY A 95 3.52 -18.59 27.38
C GLY A 95 2.39 -19.63 27.35
N ALA A 96 2.67 -20.82 26.81
CA ALA A 96 1.68 -21.88 26.66
C ALA A 96 1.37 -22.61 27.98
N VAL A 97 2.28 -22.59 28.95
CA VAL A 97 2.05 -23.15 30.30
C VAL A 97 0.86 -22.47 31.00
N PHE A 98 0.68 -21.16 30.78
CA PHE A 98 -0.46 -20.42 31.34
C PHE A 98 -1.81 -20.81 30.73
N LEU A 99 -1.81 -21.52 29.61
CA LEU A 99 -3.03 -22.00 28.98
C LEU A 99 -3.51 -23.33 29.57
N LEU A 100 -2.61 -24.11 30.17
CA LEU A 100 -2.92 -25.44 30.71
C LEU A 100 -4.06 -25.40 31.72
N SER A 101 -4.81 -26.51 31.78
CA SER A 101 -5.89 -26.66 32.74
C SER A 101 -5.31 -26.86 34.15
N LYS A 102 -5.99 -26.33 35.16
CA LYS A 102 -5.67 -26.65 36.56
C LYS A 102 -6.10 -28.06 36.98
N ILE A 103 -6.90 -28.73 36.13
CA ILE A 103 -7.43 -30.08 36.34
C ILE A 103 -7.07 -30.92 35.12
N SER A 104 -6.47 -32.08 35.36
CA SER A 104 -6.27 -33.15 34.38
C SER A 104 -6.39 -34.50 35.08
N GLY A 105 -7.03 -35.46 34.43
CA GLY A 105 -7.04 -36.86 34.89
C GLY A 105 -5.66 -37.52 34.78
N GLU A 106 -5.59 -38.79 35.20
CA GLU A 106 -4.35 -39.59 35.16
C GLU A 106 -4.10 -40.23 33.78
N ASP A 107 -5.16 -40.30 32.97
CA ASP A 107 -5.14 -40.84 31.62
C ASP A 107 -4.16 -40.07 30.70
N LYS A 108 -3.56 -40.80 29.75
CA LYS A 108 -2.59 -40.23 28.80
C LYS A 108 -2.92 -40.62 27.37
N CYS A 109 -2.79 -39.68 26.45
CA CYS A 109 -2.91 -39.92 25.01
C CYS A 109 -1.70 -39.44 24.23
N LYS A 110 -1.50 -40.02 23.06
CA LYS A 110 -0.67 -39.42 22.00
C LYS A 110 -1.59 -38.67 21.05
N TYR A 111 -1.10 -37.61 20.43
CA TYR A 111 -1.85 -36.91 19.39
C TYR A 111 -0.95 -36.41 18.28
N ALA A 112 -1.54 -36.19 17.12
CA ALA A 112 -0.91 -35.61 15.95
C ALA A 112 -1.87 -34.59 15.32
N ILE A 113 -1.32 -33.57 14.68
CA ILE A 113 -2.09 -32.54 13.97
C ILE A 113 -1.79 -32.68 12.48
N PHE A 114 -2.82 -32.53 11.67
CA PHE A 114 -2.75 -32.57 10.22
C PHE A 114 -3.36 -31.30 9.63
N SER A 115 -2.80 -30.85 8.51
CA SER A 115 -3.27 -29.68 7.76
C SER A 115 -4.24 -30.01 6.65
N ASN A 116 -4.57 -31.29 6.45
CA ASN A 116 -5.56 -31.74 5.47
C ASN A 116 -6.25 -33.05 5.91
N GLU A 117 -7.46 -33.25 5.39
CA GLU A 117 -8.32 -34.40 5.72
C GLU A 117 -7.76 -35.75 5.26
N ILE A 118 -7.07 -35.78 4.13
CA ILE A 118 -6.52 -37.03 3.56
C ILE A 118 -5.47 -37.61 4.51
N SER A 119 -4.50 -36.80 4.94
CA SER A 119 -3.49 -37.21 5.91
C SER A 119 -4.10 -37.61 7.26
N ALA A 120 -5.12 -36.89 7.72
CA ALA A 120 -5.80 -37.24 8.98
C ALA A 120 -6.54 -38.58 8.87
N SER A 121 -7.22 -38.83 7.76
CA SER A 121 -7.91 -40.08 7.49
C SER A 121 -6.96 -41.27 7.38
N ASP A 122 -5.77 -41.07 6.79
CA ASP A 122 -4.70 -42.07 6.74
C ASP A 122 -4.22 -42.43 8.16
N TYR A 123 -4.05 -41.43 9.04
CA TYR A 123 -3.72 -41.67 10.44
C TYR A 123 -4.81 -42.45 11.17
N GLN A 124 -6.09 -42.12 10.97
CA GLN A 124 -7.18 -42.83 11.64
C GLN A 124 -7.13 -44.33 11.34
N LYS A 125 -6.92 -44.68 10.07
CA LYS A 125 -6.84 -46.07 9.60
C LYS A 125 -5.58 -46.77 10.07
N ASN A 126 -4.41 -46.16 9.86
CA ASN A 126 -3.13 -46.86 9.90
C ASN A 126 -2.22 -46.45 11.08
N GLY A 127 -2.57 -45.39 11.80
CA GLY A 127 -1.78 -44.84 12.92
C GLY A 127 -0.51 -44.10 12.51
N THR A 128 -0.26 -43.89 11.22
CA THR A 128 0.96 -43.23 10.74
C THR A 128 0.91 -41.71 10.94
N THR A 129 1.95 -41.15 11.55
CA THR A 129 2.12 -39.71 11.80
C THR A 129 3.07 -39.05 10.79
N THR A 130 3.56 -39.78 9.79
CA THR A 130 4.55 -39.29 8.80
C THR A 130 4.10 -38.04 8.03
N LYS A 131 2.80 -37.89 7.81
CA LYS A 131 2.19 -36.72 7.14
C LYS A 131 1.60 -35.70 8.12
N ALA A 132 1.85 -35.85 9.41
CA ALA A 132 1.44 -34.88 10.41
C ALA A 132 2.28 -33.61 10.31
N CYS A 133 1.64 -32.46 10.47
CA CYS A 133 2.33 -31.17 10.58
C CYS A 133 2.89 -30.96 12.01
N TYR A 134 2.40 -31.73 12.98
CA TYR A 134 2.89 -31.77 14.35
C TYR A 134 2.59 -33.13 14.99
N GLU A 135 3.50 -33.66 15.80
CA GLU A 135 3.34 -34.93 16.51
C GLU A 135 3.72 -34.77 17.99
N GLN A 136 2.85 -35.24 18.89
CA GLN A 136 3.13 -35.47 20.30
C GLN A 136 3.22 -36.98 20.56
N ASN A 137 4.42 -37.52 20.38
CA ASN A 137 4.68 -38.96 20.48
C ASN A 137 4.88 -39.45 21.93
N VAL A 138 5.15 -38.55 22.88
CA VAL A 138 5.19 -38.85 24.32
C VAL A 138 3.77 -38.69 24.88
N PRO A 139 3.19 -39.73 25.52
CA PRO A 139 1.84 -39.65 26.08
C PRO A 139 1.70 -38.56 27.14
N VAL A 140 0.66 -37.74 27.04
CA VAL A 140 0.38 -36.61 27.95
C VAL A 140 -1.08 -36.64 28.42
N SER A 141 -1.32 -36.17 29.65
CA SER A 141 -2.68 -35.98 30.21
C SER A 141 -3.24 -34.59 29.91
N GLN A 142 -2.38 -33.62 29.60
CA GLN A 142 -2.76 -32.31 29.12
C GLN A 142 -1.63 -31.71 28.30
N ASP A 143 -2.00 -30.84 27.37
CA ASP A 143 -1.04 -30.07 26.57
C ASP A 143 -1.68 -28.76 26.10
N ALA A 144 -0.87 -27.74 25.88
CA ALA A 144 -1.30 -26.51 25.25
C ALA A 144 -0.15 -25.92 24.47
N LYS A 145 -0.42 -25.48 23.23
CA LYS A 145 0.60 -24.86 22.37
C LYS A 145 0.00 -23.73 21.55
N GLY A 146 0.84 -22.74 21.28
CA GLY A 146 0.61 -21.77 20.23
C GLY A 146 1.37 -22.17 18.97
N LEU A 147 0.67 -22.10 17.83
CA LEU A 147 1.19 -22.32 16.49
C LEU A 147 1.10 -20.98 15.74
N SER A 148 2.12 -20.67 14.95
CA SER A 148 2.15 -19.51 14.07
C SER A 148 2.40 -19.98 12.64
N VAL A 149 1.77 -19.32 11.67
CA VAL A 149 1.91 -19.60 10.23
C VAL A 149 3.38 -19.54 9.76
N ASP A 150 4.22 -18.74 10.42
CA ASP A 150 5.65 -18.62 10.07
C ASP A 150 6.51 -19.77 10.62
N LYS A 151 6.00 -20.50 11.62
CA LYS A 151 6.76 -21.54 12.35
C LYS A 151 6.14 -22.94 12.23
N SER A 152 4.90 -23.05 11.75
CA SER A 152 4.13 -24.30 11.74
C SER A 152 3.49 -24.54 10.38
N LEU A 153 3.68 -25.75 9.88
CA LEU A 153 3.01 -26.26 8.67
C LEU A 153 1.54 -26.65 8.92
N CYS A 154 1.06 -26.53 10.16
CA CYS A 154 -0.32 -26.85 10.52
C CYS A 154 -1.33 -25.77 10.12
N ILE A 155 -0.87 -24.53 9.97
CA ILE A 155 -1.70 -23.40 9.54
C ILE A 155 -1.27 -23.08 8.11
N LEU A 156 -2.02 -23.60 7.13
CA LEU A 156 -1.73 -23.32 5.72
C LEU A 156 -2.55 -22.12 5.23
N PRO A 157 -2.00 -21.25 4.36
CA PRO A 157 -2.69 -20.05 3.86
C PRO A 157 -4.07 -20.30 3.22
N ASN A 158 -4.31 -21.51 2.71
CA ASN A 158 -5.55 -21.93 2.06
C ASN A 158 -6.28 -23.06 2.81
N SER A 159 -5.78 -23.50 3.96
CA SER A 159 -6.53 -24.44 4.81
C SER A 159 -7.42 -23.65 5.75
N ASN A 160 -8.71 -23.94 5.71
CA ASN A 160 -9.67 -23.38 6.64
C ASN A 160 -9.85 -24.28 7.88
N ALA A 161 -9.11 -25.36 8.06
CA ALA A 161 -9.28 -26.22 9.23
C ALA A 161 -7.98 -26.93 9.62
N MET A 162 -7.98 -27.46 10.84
CA MET A 162 -6.97 -28.37 11.35
C MET A 162 -7.63 -29.68 11.74
N TRP A 163 -6.87 -30.78 11.67
CA TRP A 163 -7.34 -32.10 12.08
C TRP A 163 -6.46 -32.62 13.22
N PHE A 164 -7.06 -32.85 14.39
CA PHE A 164 -6.39 -33.43 15.54
C PHE A 164 -6.70 -34.93 15.59
N GLY A 165 -5.68 -35.74 15.37
CA GLY A 165 -5.74 -37.19 15.55
C GLY A 165 -5.22 -37.59 16.91
N PHE A 166 -5.92 -38.49 17.58
CA PHE A 166 -5.56 -38.95 18.90
C PHE A 166 -5.58 -40.47 18.97
N GLU A 167 -4.72 -41.01 19.82
CA GLU A 167 -4.62 -42.42 20.12
C GLU A 167 -4.66 -42.62 21.64
N SER A 168 -5.70 -43.31 22.13
CA SER A 168 -5.77 -43.68 23.55
C SER A 168 -4.69 -44.70 23.89
N LYS A 169 -3.98 -44.49 25.01
CA LYS A 169 -3.09 -45.50 25.60
C LYS A 169 -3.72 -46.23 26.78
N ASN A 170 -4.99 -45.95 27.10
CA ASN A 170 -5.71 -46.68 28.12
C ASN A 170 -6.00 -48.11 27.66
N TRP A 171 -5.83 -49.05 28.59
CA TRP A 171 -6.02 -50.46 28.34
C TRP A 171 -7.45 -50.95 28.59
N ILE A 172 -8.18 -50.28 29.48
CA ILE A 172 -9.48 -50.77 30.01
C ILE A 172 -10.57 -49.69 30.00
N MET A 173 -10.27 -48.44 30.39
CA MET A 173 -11.29 -47.41 30.58
C MET A 173 -11.39 -46.41 29.41
N ASN A 174 -12.62 -45.94 29.16
CA ASN A 174 -12.87 -44.85 28.22
C ASN A 174 -12.35 -43.53 28.80
N GLN A 175 -11.64 -42.75 27.98
CA GLN A 175 -11.08 -41.44 28.36
C GLN A 175 -11.96 -40.30 27.85
N LYS A 176 -12.14 -39.23 28.63
CA LYS A 176 -12.79 -38.00 28.15
C LYS A 176 -11.71 -37.00 27.71
N ILE A 177 -11.68 -36.65 26.43
CA ILE A 177 -10.77 -35.65 25.86
C ILE A 177 -11.55 -34.37 25.60
N VAL A 178 -11.03 -33.26 26.11
CA VAL A 178 -11.48 -31.92 25.78
C VAL A 178 -10.44 -31.24 24.90
N LEU A 179 -10.86 -30.85 23.69
CA LEU A 179 -10.06 -30.08 22.76
C LEU A 179 -10.66 -28.68 22.63
N GLU A 180 -9.83 -27.67 22.87
CA GLU A 180 -10.14 -26.27 22.62
C GLU A 180 -9.13 -25.68 21.64
N VAL A 181 -9.61 -24.96 20.63
CA VAL A 181 -8.76 -24.30 19.62
C VAL A 181 -9.28 -22.89 19.39
N VAL A 182 -8.41 -21.89 19.53
CA VAL A 182 -8.74 -20.47 19.37
C VAL A 182 -7.79 -19.84 18.34
N PRO A 183 -8.29 -19.33 17.21
CA PRO A 183 -7.45 -18.66 16.22
C PRO A 183 -7.16 -17.19 16.57
N TRP A 184 -5.97 -16.72 16.24
CA TRP A 184 -5.62 -15.31 16.17
C TRP A 184 -5.80 -14.81 14.75
N VAL A 185 -6.62 -13.78 14.60
CA VAL A 185 -6.99 -13.20 13.31
C VAL A 185 -6.31 -11.85 13.15
N ASN A 186 -5.47 -11.72 12.13
CA ASN A 186 -4.87 -10.44 11.76
C ASN A 186 -5.91 -9.52 11.11
N THR A 187 -6.06 -8.30 11.63
CA THR A 187 -7.12 -7.36 11.23
C THR A 187 -7.05 -6.95 9.75
N ARG A 188 -5.84 -6.87 9.17
CA ARG A 188 -5.67 -6.53 7.76
C ARG A 188 -5.90 -7.74 6.86
N LEU A 189 -5.33 -8.89 7.22
CA LEU A 189 -5.47 -10.12 6.43
C LEU A 189 -6.90 -10.65 6.45
N SER A 190 -7.64 -10.42 7.54
CA SER A 190 -9.06 -10.81 7.64
C SER A 190 -9.97 -10.07 6.68
N ARG A 191 -9.54 -8.90 6.20
CA ARG A 191 -10.19 -8.15 5.12
C ARG A 191 -9.80 -8.66 3.73
N GLY A 192 -9.04 -9.75 3.63
CA GLY A 192 -8.63 -10.38 2.38
C GLY A 192 -7.41 -9.74 1.69
N TRP A 193 -6.73 -8.79 2.34
CA TRP A 193 -5.59 -8.06 1.78
C TRP A 193 -4.26 -8.77 2.00
N ASN A 194 -4.13 -9.98 1.45
CA ASN A 194 -2.88 -10.76 1.46
C ASN A 194 -1.86 -10.26 0.40
N LEU A 195 -0.65 -10.82 0.41
CA LEU A 195 0.44 -10.40 -0.47
C LEU A 195 0.07 -10.49 -1.96
N GLU A 196 -0.51 -11.61 -2.38
CA GLU A 196 -0.86 -11.84 -3.79
C GLU A 196 -1.98 -10.91 -4.26
N ASN A 197 -3.00 -10.69 -3.43
CA ASN A 197 -4.10 -9.76 -3.70
C ASN A 197 -3.60 -8.32 -3.79
N ARG A 198 -2.65 -7.92 -2.94
CA ARG A 198 -2.01 -6.59 -3.02
C ARG A 198 -1.20 -6.44 -4.30
N LYS A 199 -0.42 -7.44 -4.69
CA LYS A 199 0.32 -7.44 -5.97
C LYS A 199 -0.63 -7.31 -7.16
N LEU A 200 -1.76 -8.03 -7.14
CA LEU A 200 -2.80 -7.93 -8.18
C LEU A 200 -3.30 -6.49 -8.31
N ILE A 201 -3.70 -5.84 -7.21
CA ILE A 201 -4.22 -4.47 -7.24
C ILE A 201 -3.14 -3.47 -7.69
N LEU A 202 -1.88 -3.64 -7.27
CA LEU A 202 -0.78 -2.78 -7.73
C LEU A 202 -0.58 -2.90 -9.24
N ASN A 203 -0.58 -4.12 -9.78
CA ASN A 203 -0.45 -4.35 -11.21
C ASN A 203 -1.64 -3.78 -11.99
N GLN A 204 -2.86 -3.93 -11.48
CA GLN A 204 -4.06 -3.31 -12.07
C GLN A 204 -4.01 -1.78 -12.03
N CYS A 205 -3.53 -1.19 -10.93
CA CYS A 205 -3.38 0.26 -10.84
C CYS A 205 -2.42 0.80 -11.91
N LYS A 206 -1.29 0.11 -12.15
CA LYS A 206 -0.29 0.51 -13.15
C LYS A 206 -0.84 0.55 -14.58
N THR A 207 -1.92 -0.17 -14.88
CA THR A 207 -2.54 -0.16 -16.22
C THR A 207 -3.58 0.94 -16.40
N THR A 208 -3.93 1.69 -15.35
CA THR A 208 -4.86 2.83 -15.43
C THR A 208 -4.27 3.98 -16.24
N ASP A 209 -5.13 4.76 -16.89
CA ASP A 209 -4.70 5.90 -17.72
C ASP A 209 -3.98 6.99 -16.92
N LEU A 210 -4.31 7.13 -15.63
CA LEU A 210 -3.61 8.03 -14.72
C LEU A 210 -2.21 7.52 -14.41
N ALA A 211 -2.05 6.25 -14.04
CA ALA A 211 -0.75 5.67 -13.72
C ALA A 211 0.19 5.66 -14.92
N LYS A 212 -0.31 5.37 -16.13
CA LYS A 212 0.49 5.36 -17.38
C LYS A 212 1.13 6.71 -17.71
N LYS A 213 0.56 7.82 -17.21
CA LYS A 213 1.12 9.17 -17.41
C LYS A 213 2.26 9.48 -16.44
N LEU A 214 2.42 8.69 -15.38
CA LEU A 214 3.47 8.87 -14.38
C LEU A 214 4.74 8.12 -14.79
N ILE A 215 5.90 8.72 -14.54
CA ILE A 215 7.20 8.10 -14.82
C ILE A 215 7.48 6.96 -13.84
N ASN A 216 7.12 7.17 -12.56
CA ASN A 216 7.16 6.15 -11.54
C ASN A 216 5.78 6.05 -10.89
N PRO A 217 4.93 5.09 -11.33
CA PRO A 217 3.60 4.92 -10.76
C PRO A 217 3.60 4.19 -9.41
N ASP A 218 4.75 3.77 -8.87
CA ASP A 218 4.79 2.92 -7.67
C ASP A 218 4.22 3.63 -6.45
N ASP A 219 4.73 4.81 -6.10
CA ASP A 219 4.24 5.58 -4.94
C ASP A 219 2.74 5.94 -5.09
N PHE A 220 2.34 6.28 -6.32
CA PHE A 220 0.95 6.51 -6.68
C PHE A 220 0.07 5.28 -6.44
N CYS A 221 0.49 4.12 -6.94
CA CYS A 221 -0.28 2.90 -6.82
C CYS A 221 -0.28 2.31 -5.41
N VAL A 222 0.79 2.53 -4.63
CA VAL A 222 0.82 2.20 -3.20
C VAL A 222 -0.21 3.07 -2.45
N CYS A 223 -0.25 4.38 -2.71
CA CYS A 223 -1.27 5.25 -2.11
C CYS A 223 -2.69 4.80 -2.47
N VAL A 224 -2.95 4.47 -3.73
CA VAL A 224 -4.27 3.99 -4.18
C VAL A 224 -4.63 2.67 -3.49
N LEU A 225 -3.69 1.74 -3.40
CA LEU A 225 -3.87 0.48 -2.69
C LEU A 225 -4.22 0.71 -1.22
N ASP A 226 -3.58 1.65 -0.53
CA ASP A 226 -3.86 1.95 0.87
C ASP A 226 -5.27 2.52 1.10
N LYS A 227 -5.75 3.36 0.17
CA LYS A 227 -7.14 3.86 0.21
C LYS A 227 -8.15 2.74 -0.04
N LEU A 228 -7.89 1.88 -1.03
CA LEU A 228 -8.72 0.71 -1.30
C LEU A 228 -8.78 -0.25 -0.10
N GLN A 229 -7.65 -0.47 0.58
CA GLN A 229 -7.57 -1.32 1.77
C GLN A 229 -8.40 -0.79 2.94
N LYS A 230 -8.46 0.54 3.11
CA LYS A 230 -9.25 1.20 4.15
C LYS A 230 -10.74 1.12 3.87
N GLU A 231 -11.13 1.36 2.61
CA GLU A 231 -12.54 1.41 2.21
C GLU A 231 -13.17 0.02 2.10
N TYR A 232 -12.51 -0.92 1.41
CA TYR A 232 -13.12 -2.20 1.04
C TYR A 232 -12.46 -3.39 1.74
N LYS A 233 -13.20 -4.50 1.90
CA LYS A 233 -12.57 -5.83 1.91
C LYS A 233 -12.23 -6.22 0.48
N PHE A 234 -11.20 -7.03 0.30
CA PHE A 234 -10.75 -7.44 -1.03
C PHE A 234 -11.89 -8.12 -1.82
N GLN A 235 -12.65 -9.03 -1.19
CA GLN A 235 -13.75 -9.74 -1.85
C GLN A 235 -14.91 -8.81 -2.23
N GLU A 236 -15.16 -7.78 -1.43
CA GLU A 236 -16.18 -6.76 -1.75
C GLU A 236 -15.72 -5.94 -2.96
N PHE A 237 -14.46 -5.47 -2.96
CA PHE A 237 -13.89 -4.77 -4.11
C PHE A 237 -13.91 -5.61 -5.38
N GLN A 238 -13.58 -6.91 -5.31
CA GLN A 238 -13.63 -7.81 -6.47
C GLN A 238 -15.04 -8.00 -7.04
N LYS A 239 -16.08 -7.87 -6.22
CA LYS A 239 -17.48 -8.01 -6.65
C LYS A 239 -18.07 -6.73 -7.25
N LEU A 240 -17.39 -5.59 -7.11
CA LEU A 240 -17.81 -4.34 -7.75
C LEU A 240 -17.88 -4.50 -9.27
N LEU A 241 -18.84 -3.81 -9.89
CA LEU A 241 -18.95 -3.69 -11.33
C LEU A 241 -17.69 -3.02 -11.89
N THR A 242 -17.39 -3.29 -13.17
CA THR A 242 -16.23 -2.68 -13.84
C THR A 242 -16.25 -1.16 -13.75
N VAL A 243 -17.42 -0.53 -13.90
CA VAL A 243 -17.57 0.93 -13.80
C VAL A 243 -17.30 1.47 -12.38
N GLU A 244 -17.69 0.72 -11.35
CA GLU A 244 -17.46 1.10 -9.95
C GLU A 244 -15.98 0.98 -9.59
N LYS A 245 -15.31 -0.09 -10.06
CA LYS A 245 -13.85 -0.25 -9.93
C LYS A 245 -13.12 0.89 -10.62
N SER A 246 -13.48 1.21 -11.88
CA SER A 246 -12.90 2.33 -12.61
C SER A 246 -13.09 3.65 -11.86
N LYS A 247 -14.29 3.91 -11.33
CA LYS A 247 -14.57 5.10 -10.53
C LYS A 247 -13.70 5.14 -9.27
N ALA A 248 -13.60 4.04 -8.53
CA ALA A 248 -12.76 3.95 -7.33
C ALA A 248 -11.29 4.24 -7.63
N TYR A 249 -10.74 3.67 -8.71
CA TYR A 249 -9.37 3.96 -9.16
C TYR A 249 -9.19 5.43 -9.53
N THR A 250 -10.16 6.04 -10.21
CA THR A 250 -10.10 7.47 -10.57
C THR A 250 -10.20 8.37 -9.34
N ASP A 251 -11.17 8.15 -8.46
CA ASP A 251 -11.38 8.98 -7.26
C ASP A 251 -10.18 8.92 -6.32
N PHE A 252 -9.74 7.70 -5.97
CA PHE A 252 -8.58 7.51 -5.11
C PHE A 252 -7.29 7.95 -5.81
N GLY A 253 -7.18 7.72 -7.12
CA GLY A 253 -6.08 8.23 -7.92
C GLY A 253 -5.98 9.74 -7.82
N ASN A 254 -7.06 10.47 -8.04
CA ASN A 254 -7.08 11.94 -7.91
C ASN A 254 -6.72 12.41 -6.49
N SER A 255 -7.23 11.73 -5.45
CA SER A 255 -6.85 12.02 -4.07
C SER A 255 -5.35 11.79 -3.84
N CYS A 256 -4.81 10.66 -4.31
CA CYS A 256 -3.39 10.33 -4.20
C CYS A 256 -2.51 11.29 -4.99
N LEU A 257 -2.95 11.73 -6.17
CA LEU A 257 -2.26 12.74 -6.96
C LEU A 257 -2.23 14.10 -6.27
N LYS A 258 -3.26 14.46 -5.50
CA LYS A 258 -3.23 15.67 -4.68
C LYS A 258 -2.23 15.53 -3.52
N GLU A 259 -2.22 14.38 -2.84
CA GLU A 259 -1.31 14.09 -1.73
C GLU A 259 0.14 14.04 -2.20
N ILE A 260 0.42 13.25 -3.23
CA ILE A 260 1.73 13.15 -3.87
C ILE A 260 2.12 14.47 -4.55
N GLY A 261 1.14 15.19 -5.10
CA GLY A 261 1.28 16.51 -5.72
C GLY A 261 1.50 17.65 -4.72
N THR A 262 1.69 17.35 -3.43
CA THR A 262 2.38 18.26 -2.49
C THR A 262 3.89 18.05 -2.46
N SER A 263 4.41 17.02 -3.13
CA SER A 263 5.84 16.79 -3.30
C SER A 263 6.37 17.60 -4.48
N ASP A 264 6.91 18.78 -4.20
CA ASP A 264 7.55 19.67 -5.19
C ASP A 264 8.61 18.95 -6.04
N LYS A 265 9.20 17.88 -5.50
CA LYS A 265 10.20 17.05 -6.18
C LYS A 265 9.70 16.46 -7.49
N ILE A 266 8.47 15.95 -7.55
CA ILE A 266 7.94 15.30 -8.76
C ILE A 266 7.76 16.30 -9.89
N TYR A 267 7.25 17.50 -9.59
CA TYR A 267 7.11 18.54 -10.60
C TYR A 267 8.46 19.11 -11.02
N SER A 268 9.42 19.22 -10.09
CA SER A 268 10.80 19.56 -10.42
C SER A 268 11.42 18.55 -11.40
N ASP A 269 11.26 17.25 -11.14
CA ASP A 269 11.76 16.18 -12.03
C ASP A 269 11.09 16.20 -13.41
N LEU A 270 9.78 16.47 -13.48
CA LEU A 270 9.04 16.63 -14.74
C LEU A 270 9.54 17.85 -15.53
N ARG A 271 9.80 18.98 -14.86
CA ARG A 271 10.35 20.19 -15.48
C ARG A 271 11.75 19.94 -16.04
N ASN A 272 12.63 19.30 -15.27
CA ASN A 272 13.98 18.95 -15.70
C ASN A 272 13.96 18.03 -16.94
N GLN A 273 13.07 17.05 -16.96
CA GLN A 273 12.89 16.17 -18.12
C GLN A 273 12.36 16.90 -19.34
N ALA A 274 11.33 17.74 -19.17
CA ALA A 274 10.81 18.54 -20.27
C ALA A 274 11.89 19.47 -20.85
N ALA A 275 12.69 20.12 -20.00
CA ALA A 275 13.81 20.94 -20.43
C ALA A 275 14.85 20.14 -21.23
N ASN A 276 15.23 18.95 -20.76
CA ASN A 276 16.16 18.06 -21.49
C ASN A 276 15.58 17.61 -22.84
N LEU A 277 14.28 17.30 -22.91
CA LEU A 277 13.61 16.92 -24.15
C LEU A 277 13.55 18.09 -25.15
N VAL A 278 13.30 19.31 -24.67
CA VAL A 278 13.36 20.53 -25.48
C VAL A 278 14.77 20.75 -26.05
N GLN A 279 15.82 20.57 -25.24
CA GLN A 279 17.22 20.65 -25.70
C GLN A 279 17.55 19.61 -26.77
N GLN A 280 16.91 18.44 -26.73
CA GLN A 280 17.05 17.37 -27.73
C GLN A 280 16.16 17.57 -28.97
N GLY A 281 15.34 18.62 -29.02
CA GLY A 281 14.36 18.85 -30.09
C GLY A 281 13.14 17.92 -30.06
N LYS A 282 12.94 17.17 -28.97
CA LYS A 282 11.83 16.22 -28.77
C LYS A 282 10.59 16.90 -28.19
N TYR A 283 10.04 17.83 -28.96
CA TYR A 283 8.97 18.72 -28.48
C TYR A 283 7.65 18.01 -28.15
N ALA A 284 7.29 16.94 -28.88
CA ALA A 284 6.07 16.17 -28.59
C ALA A 284 6.13 15.50 -27.21
N GLU A 285 7.26 14.87 -26.89
CA GLU A 285 7.49 14.26 -25.57
C GLU A 285 7.53 15.32 -24.46
N ALA A 286 8.10 16.50 -24.73
CA ALA A 286 8.11 17.61 -23.78
C ALA A 286 6.69 18.14 -23.48
N ILE A 287 5.81 18.21 -24.50
CA ILE A 287 4.40 18.57 -24.34
C ILE A 287 3.71 17.60 -23.38
N ASP A 288 3.96 16.29 -23.51
CA ASP A 288 3.35 15.29 -22.62
C ASP A 288 3.79 15.50 -21.16
N LYS A 289 5.08 15.78 -20.93
CA LYS A 289 5.61 16.01 -19.56
C LYS A 289 5.05 17.28 -18.92
N ILE A 290 5.07 18.41 -19.62
CA ILE A 290 4.55 19.68 -19.07
C ILE A 290 3.01 19.64 -18.97
N GLY A 291 2.34 18.97 -19.90
CA GLY A 291 0.88 18.82 -19.90
C GLY A 291 0.37 18.21 -18.60
N ILE A 292 1.12 17.30 -17.99
CA ILE A 292 0.83 16.74 -16.66
C ILE A 292 0.80 17.85 -15.60
N ILE A 293 1.81 18.72 -15.56
CA ILE A 293 1.92 19.83 -14.58
C ILE A 293 0.73 20.79 -14.72
N VAL A 294 0.36 21.11 -15.97
CA VAL A 294 -0.78 22.00 -16.29
C VAL A 294 -2.10 21.36 -15.88
N ILE A 295 -2.34 20.09 -16.22
CA ILE A 295 -3.56 19.35 -15.85
C ILE A 295 -3.77 19.34 -14.32
N TYR A 296 -2.68 19.23 -13.55
CA TYR A 296 -2.75 19.23 -12.09
C TYR A 296 -2.79 20.62 -11.44
N GLY A 297 -2.84 21.70 -12.24
CA GLY A 297 -2.91 23.07 -11.72
C GLY A 297 -1.67 23.50 -10.94
N LYS A 298 -0.51 22.91 -11.26
CA LYS A 298 0.78 23.19 -10.61
C LYS A 298 1.75 23.95 -11.52
N ALA A 299 1.26 24.35 -12.70
CA ALA A 299 2.05 25.08 -13.67
C ALA A 299 2.33 26.50 -13.17
N ASN A 300 3.59 26.90 -13.28
CA ASN A 300 4.02 28.29 -13.14
C ASN A 300 4.15 28.94 -14.53
N PRO A 301 4.42 30.26 -14.63
CA PRO A 301 4.56 30.94 -15.91
C PRO A 301 5.57 30.28 -16.86
N LEU A 302 6.72 29.82 -16.33
CA LEU A 302 7.76 29.17 -17.14
C LEU A 302 7.33 27.80 -17.70
N ASP A 303 6.44 27.09 -17.01
CA ASP A 303 5.83 25.86 -17.52
C ASP A 303 4.95 26.16 -18.74
N PHE A 304 4.13 27.23 -18.67
CA PHE A 304 3.33 27.69 -19.82
C PHE A 304 4.22 28.17 -20.98
N ASN A 305 5.34 28.82 -20.67
CA ASN A 305 6.33 29.23 -21.66
C ASN A 305 6.94 28.01 -22.38
N THR A 306 7.41 27.01 -21.65
CA THR A 306 7.97 25.77 -22.20
C THR A 306 6.95 25.03 -23.07
N LEU A 307 5.71 24.93 -22.60
CA LEU A 307 4.62 24.28 -23.35
C LEU A 307 4.26 25.07 -24.61
N GLY A 308 4.15 26.39 -24.51
CA GLY A 308 3.89 27.29 -25.63
C GLY A 308 4.97 27.20 -26.71
N TYR A 309 6.24 27.24 -26.30
CA TYR A 309 7.39 27.05 -27.21
C TYR A 309 7.36 25.67 -27.88
N SER A 310 7.08 24.61 -27.13
CA SER A 310 6.96 23.26 -27.71
C SER A 310 5.81 23.15 -28.73
N TYR A 311 4.70 23.85 -28.50
CA TYR A 311 3.63 23.96 -29.48
C TYR A 311 4.03 24.76 -30.73
N LEU A 312 4.84 25.82 -30.60
CA LEU A 312 5.39 26.55 -31.74
C LEU A 312 6.23 25.63 -32.64
N MET A 313 7.15 24.89 -32.02
CA MET A 313 8.07 23.99 -32.71
C MET A 313 7.36 22.80 -33.37
N THR A 314 6.18 22.42 -32.86
CA THR A 314 5.32 21.38 -33.46
C THR A 314 4.21 21.95 -34.35
N LYS A 315 4.28 23.23 -34.73
CA LYS A 315 3.34 23.92 -35.64
C LYS A 315 1.89 23.99 -35.13
N GLN A 316 1.68 23.87 -33.82
CA GLN A 316 0.37 23.97 -33.16
C GLN A 316 0.09 25.40 -32.67
N TYR A 317 0.14 26.38 -33.58
CA TYR A 317 0.19 27.80 -33.23
C TYR A 317 -1.00 28.31 -32.41
N ALA A 318 -2.23 27.86 -32.75
CA ALA A 318 -3.41 28.24 -31.97
C ALA A 318 -3.36 27.74 -30.52
N LYS A 319 -2.82 26.53 -30.28
CA LYS A 319 -2.59 26.01 -28.93
C LYS A 319 -1.49 26.79 -28.22
N ALA A 320 -0.40 27.12 -28.92
CA ALA A 320 0.66 27.96 -28.36
C ALA A 320 0.10 29.30 -27.86
N ILE A 321 -0.68 30.01 -28.68
CA ILE A 321 -1.32 31.29 -28.28
C ILE A 321 -2.19 31.09 -27.05
N LYS A 322 -3.07 30.08 -27.04
CA LYS A 322 -3.97 29.82 -25.91
C LYS A 322 -3.18 29.56 -24.63
N THR A 323 -2.18 28.67 -24.69
CA THR A 323 -1.34 28.29 -23.55
C THR A 323 -0.53 29.46 -23.02
N LEU A 324 0.09 30.25 -23.90
CA LEU A 324 0.91 31.40 -23.51
C LEU A 324 0.05 32.51 -22.88
N LYS A 325 -1.19 32.71 -23.34
CA LYS A 325 -2.16 33.60 -22.68
C LYS A 325 -2.53 33.17 -21.27
N GLU A 326 -2.62 31.86 -20.99
CA GLU A 326 -2.82 31.40 -19.62
C GLU A 326 -1.61 31.70 -18.74
N GLY A 327 -0.39 31.57 -19.28
CA GLY A 327 0.83 31.99 -18.59
C GLY A 327 0.88 33.51 -18.33
N GLU A 328 0.54 34.31 -19.33
CA GLU A 328 0.46 35.78 -19.24
C GLU A 328 -0.52 36.26 -18.16
N LYS A 329 -1.64 35.55 -17.96
CA LYS A 329 -2.59 35.88 -16.87
C LYS A 329 -1.99 35.68 -15.48
N ILE A 330 -0.99 34.80 -15.34
CA ILE A 330 -0.32 34.51 -14.07
C ILE A 330 0.80 35.52 -13.84
N ASP A 331 1.59 35.80 -14.88
CA ASP A 331 2.66 36.80 -14.87
C ASP A 331 2.77 37.45 -16.25
N ASP A 332 2.31 38.69 -16.37
CA ASP A 332 2.33 39.45 -17.62
C ASP A 332 3.68 40.13 -17.88
N SER A 333 4.58 40.11 -16.89
CA SER A 333 5.91 40.71 -16.95
C SER A 333 6.98 39.77 -17.47
N GLU A 334 6.71 38.45 -17.47
CA GLU A 334 7.64 37.43 -17.96
C GLU A 334 7.88 37.58 -19.48
N LEU A 335 9.05 38.11 -19.83
CA LEU A 335 9.41 38.45 -21.21
C LEU A 335 9.48 37.24 -22.14
N LEU A 336 9.80 36.05 -21.63
CA LEU A 336 9.81 34.83 -22.46
C LEU A 336 8.40 34.47 -22.94
N ILE A 337 7.39 34.65 -22.09
CA ILE A 337 5.99 34.44 -22.47
C ILE A 337 5.58 35.46 -23.54
N GLN A 338 5.85 36.74 -23.29
CA GLN A 338 5.51 37.82 -24.22
C GLN A 338 6.16 37.60 -25.59
N MET A 339 7.43 37.24 -25.60
CA MET A 339 8.18 36.98 -26.81
C MET A 339 7.64 35.78 -27.57
N ASN A 340 7.41 34.65 -26.89
CA ASN A 340 6.82 33.48 -27.53
C ASN A 340 5.38 33.70 -27.99
N LEU A 341 4.63 34.59 -27.33
CA LEU A 341 3.31 35.00 -27.79
C LEU A 341 3.40 35.82 -29.07
N ALA A 342 4.39 36.72 -29.19
CA ALA A 342 4.69 37.43 -30.43
C ALA A 342 5.09 36.48 -31.56
N HIS A 343 5.94 35.49 -31.28
CA HIS A 343 6.28 34.42 -32.22
C HIS A 343 5.05 33.63 -32.66
N ALA A 344 4.18 33.26 -31.72
CA ALA A 344 2.98 32.48 -31.99
C ALA A 344 1.97 33.25 -32.85
N TYR A 345 1.75 34.54 -32.59
CA TYR A 345 0.94 35.38 -33.47
C TYR A 345 1.53 35.49 -34.87
N LEU A 346 2.84 35.72 -34.96
CA LEU A 346 3.52 35.88 -36.25
C LEU A 346 3.39 34.61 -37.12
N LEU A 347 3.66 33.46 -36.52
CA LEU A 347 3.58 32.15 -37.18
C LEU A 347 2.14 31.71 -37.46
N ASN A 348 1.17 32.24 -36.72
CA ASN A 348 -0.27 32.08 -36.97
C ASN A 348 -0.84 33.15 -37.94
N ASN A 349 0.01 33.81 -38.73
CA ASN A 349 -0.34 34.85 -39.70
C ASN A 349 -1.03 36.11 -39.11
N ASP A 350 -0.97 36.32 -37.79
CA ASP A 350 -1.45 37.54 -37.15
C ASP A 350 -0.29 38.53 -36.93
N PHE A 351 0.18 39.09 -38.05
CA PHE A 351 1.26 40.06 -38.02
C PHE A 351 0.91 41.32 -37.21
N LYS A 352 -0.38 41.70 -37.17
CA LYS A 352 -0.84 42.91 -36.46
C LYS A 352 -0.61 42.76 -34.97
N SER A 353 -1.07 41.65 -34.37
CA SER A 353 -0.87 41.37 -32.95
C SER A 353 0.61 41.15 -32.62
N ALA A 354 1.33 40.40 -33.46
CA ALA A 354 2.77 40.17 -33.28
C ALA A 354 3.57 41.47 -33.24
N LYS A 355 3.31 42.38 -34.19
CA LYS A 355 3.99 43.69 -34.30
C LYS A 355 3.85 44.53 -33.03
N LEU A 356 2.68 44.52 -32.39
CA LEU A 356 2.45 45.30 -31.17
C LEU A 356 3.38 44.84 -30.04
N ILE A 357 3.52 43.53 -29.86
CA ILE A 357 4.36 42.96 -28.80
C ILE A 357 5.84 43.19 -29.10
N TYR A 358 6.30 42.89 -30.33
CA TYR A 358 7.71 43.12 -30.70
C TYR A 358 8.16 44.55 -30.44
N LYS A 359 7.33 45.55 -30.78
CA LYS A 359 7.64 46.96 -30.54
C LYS A 359 7.60 47.35 -29.07
N LYS A 360 6.63 46.83 -28.31
CA LYS A 360 6.45 47.18 -26.90
C LYS A 360 7.70 46.86 -26.06
N TYR A 361 8.37 45.74 -26.36
CA TYR A 361 9.49 45.23 -25.57
C TYR A 361 10.88 45.41 -26.22
N GLN A 362 10.97 46.07 -27.38
CA GLN A 362 12.20 46.16 -28.19
C GLN A 362 13.43 46.72 -27.46
N SER A 363 13.22 47.57 -26.45
CA SER A 363 14.29 48.22 -25.67
C SER A 363 14.61 47.49 -24.36
N GLN A 364 14.03 46.31 -24.13
CA GLN A 364 14.26 45.53 -22.92
C GLN A 364 15.31 44.43 -23.13
N ASN A 365 15.82 43.90 -22.01
CA ASN A 365 16.70 42.75 -22.00
C ASN A 365 15.96 41.53 -21.45
N VAL A 366 16.12 40.38 -22.11
CA VAL A 366 15.50 39.10 -21.72
C VAL A 366 16.31 38.44 -20.60
N THR A 367 17.64 38.58 -20.63
CA THR A 367 18.56 38.24 -19.54
C THR A 367 19.50 39.42 -19.30
N ASP A 368 20.38 39.32 -18.31
CA ASP A 368 21.45 40.31 -18.06
C ASP A 368 22.37 40.59 -19.27
N SER A 369 22.42 39.67 -20.23
CA SER A 369 23.39 39.62 -21.32
C SER A 369 22.76 39.52 -22.71
N ILE A 370 21.44 39.31 -22.81
CA ILE A 370 20.73 39.12 -24.08
C ILE A 370 19.59 40.13 -24.20
N SER A 371 19.70 41.03 -25.17
CA SER A 371 18.62 41.97 -25.48
C SER A 371 17.43 41.28 -26.16
N TRP A 372 16.25 41.89 -26.07
CA TRP A 372 15.05 41.44 -26.77
C TRP A 372 15.32 41.23 -28.27
N THR A 373 15.90 42.22 -28.93
CA THR A 373 16.20 42.16 -30.37
C THR A 373 17.21 41.06 -30.71
N GLN A 374 18.23 40.85 -29.88
CA GLN A 374 19.20 39.75 -30.06
C GLN A 374 18.51 38.38 -29.96
N LYS A 375 17.63 38.21 -28.95
CA LYS A 375 16.92 36.94 -28.77
C LYS A 375 15.95 36.66 -29.91
N VAL A 376 15.16 37.64 -30.35
CA VAL A 376 14.25 37.50 -31.51
C VAL A 376 15.01 37.06 -32.76
N LYS A 377 16.18 37.66 -33.03
CA LYS A 377 17.02 37.26 -34.16
C LYS A 377 17.47 35.80 -34.05
N SER A 378 17.95 35.38 -32.87
CA SER A 378 18.37 34.00 -32.61
C SER A 378 17.20 32.99 -32.73
N ASP A 379 16.02 33.37 -32.25
CA ASP A 379 14.81 32.54 -32.36
C ASP A 379 14.37 32.39 -33.82
N PHE A 380 14.42 33.45 -34.63
CA PHE A 380 14.14 33.37 -36.08
C PHE A 380 15.11 32.46 -36.83
N GLU A 381 16.39 32.48 -36.50
CA GLU A 381 17.37 31.54 -37.06
C GLU A 381 17.04 30.10 -36.67
N THR A 382 16.65 29.87 -35.42
CA THR A 382 16.22 28.55 -34.91
C THR A 382 14.97 28.06 -35.63
N PHE A 383 13.96 28.91 -35.78
CA PHE A 383 12.71 28.61 -36.47
C PHE A 383 12.93 28.30 -37.95
N GLN A 384 13.81 29.04 -38.61
CA GLN A 384 14.15 28.77 -40.01
C GLN A 384 14.85 27.41 -40.15
N LYS A 385 15.80 27.08 -39.27
CA LYS A 385 16.46 25.77 -39.22
C LYS A 385 15.46 24.64 -38.96
N ALA A 386 14.42 24.90 -38.17
CA ALA A 386 13.34 23.96 -37.88
C ALA A 386 12.24 23.91 -38.98
N GLY A 387 12.39 24.65 -40.08
CA GLY A 387 11.44 24.65 -41.19
C GLY A 387 10.08 25.27 -40.85
N LEU A 388 10.07 26.29 -39.99
CA LEU A 388 8.89 27.12 -39.72
C LEU A 388 8.75 28.25 -40.75
N PRO A 389 7.54 28.77 -41.01
CA PRO A 389 7.32 29.90 -41.93
C PRO A 389 8.15 31.13 -41.56
N SER A 390 8.81 31.75 -42.55
CA SER A 390 9.77 32.84 -42.33
C SER A 390 9.50 34.13 -43.12
N ASP A 391 8.41 34.19 -43.89
CA ASP A 391 8.10 35.30 -44.81
C ASP A 391 8.09 36.67 -44.12
N ASN A 392 7.63 36.72 -42.87
CA ASN A 392 7.51 37.96 -42.10
C ASN A 392 8.73 38.26 -41.21
N PHE A 393 9.75 37.39 -41.14
CA PHE A 393 10.89 37.59 -40.23
C PHE A 393 11.68 38.84 -40.58
N LYS A 394 12.04 39.02 -41.86
CA LYS A 394 12.73 40.24 -42.33
C LYS A 394 11.94 41.51 -42.04
N ARG A 395 10.61 41.42 -42.12
CA ARG A 395 9.71 42.55 -41.84
C ARG A 395 9.73 42.90 -40.35
N VAL A 396 9.76 41.93 -39.45
CA VAL A 396 9.90 42.16 -38.01
C VAL A 396 11.29 42.70 -37.66
N LEU A 397 12.37 42.16 -38.24
CA LEU A 397 13.72 42.63 -37.96
C LEU A 397 13.91 44.11 -38.31
N LYS A 398 13.39 44.57 -39.46
CA LYS A 398 13.36 46.00 -39.82
C LYS A 398 12.54 46.89 -38.88
N LEU A 399 11.64 46.33 -38.06
CA LEU A 399 10.89 47.09 -37.06
C LEU A 399 11.67 47.26 -35.74
N LEU A 400 12.72 46.47 -35.54
CA LEU A 400 13.56 46.45 -34.34
C LEU A 400 14.91 47.15 -34.55
N GLU A 401 15.24 47.48 -35.82
CA GLU A 401 16.24 48.49 -36.21
C GLU A 401 15.71 49.90 -35.91
#